data_AF-B5JTA9-F1
#
_entry.id   AF-B5JTA9-F1
#
_cell.length_a   1.000
_cell.length_b   1.000
_cell.length_c   1.000
_cell.angle_alpha   90.00
_cell.angle_beta   90.00
_cell.angle_gamma   90.00
#
_symmetry.space_group_name_H-M   'P 1'
#
loop_
_entity.id
_entity.type
_entity.pdbx_description
1 polymer ?
#
loop_
_entity_poly.entity_id
_entity_poly.type
_entity_poly.pdbx_seq_one_letter_code
_entity_poly.pdbx_strand_id
1 'polypeptide(L)'
;MKYLAPLFLLWMLVAASPAYASEGKELYTNCKQDESWCSAYFSGFIDAYTKEGTYLGSEYCLPRVGHGKSFTVTLSDLREAIIQYGDQVQSDTHETGQSSAFNMSANWFIAMAFSRQWPCPNKGAFM
;
A
#
# COMPACT_ATOMS: atom_id res chain seq x y z
N MET A 1 12.28 11.37 50.84
CA MET A 1 12.25 10.38 49.75
C MET A 1 12.21 11.15 48.45
N LYS A 2 13.21 10.94 47.59
CA LYS A 2 13.58 11.76 46.43
C LYS A 2 12.97 11.17 45.15
N TYR A 3 12.28 12.02 44.39
CA TYR A 3 12.04 12.03 42.94
C TYR A 3 11.91 10.68 42.19
N LEU A 4 10.67 10.26 41.92
CA LEU A 4 10.33 9.23 40.94
C LEU A 4 9.68 9.89 39.71
N ALA A 5 10.36 9.70 38.57
CA ALA A 5 9.88 9.78 37.18
C ALA A 5 9.55 11.17 36.55
N PRO A 6 10.53 11.78 35.85
CA PRO A 6 10.29 12.58 34.65
C PRO A 6 10.62 11.83 33.34
N LEU A 7 10.80 10.50 33.38
CA LEU A 7 11.27 9.67 32.25
C LEU A 7 10.15 9.10 31.35
N PHE A 8 8.93 9.65 31.41
CA PHE A 8 7.82 9.27 30.51
C PHE A 8 7.65 10.23 29.32
N LEU A 9 8.37 11.36 29.30
CA LEU A 9 8.20 12.46 28.33
C LEU A 9 9.15 12.41 27.11
N LEU A 10 9.95 11.35 26.96
CA LEU A 10 10.99 11.24 25.93
C LEU A 10 10.71 10.15 24.86
N TRP A 11 9.44 9.77 24.69
CA TRP A 11 8.99 8.86 23.62
C TRP A 11 8.07 9.55 22.58
N MET A 12 8.00 10.88 22.56
CA MET A 12 7.06 11.62 21.70
C MET A 12 7.62 12.18 20.39
N LEU A 13 8.89 11.93 20.03
CA LEU A 13 9.50 12.59 18.85
C LEU A 13 10.21 11.64 17.89
N VAL A 14 9.69 10.43 17.73
CA VAL A 14 9.90 9.72 16.47
C VAL A 14 8.72 10.07 15.59
N ALA A 15 8.80 11.21 14.89
CA ALA A 15 8.12 11.35 13.60
C ALA A 15 8.82 10.36 12.66
N ALA A 16 8.54 9.06 12.87
CA ALA A 16 9.06 8.00 12.06
C ALA A 16 8.52 8.27 10.67
N SER A 17 9.41 8.54 9.71
CA SER A 17 9.08 8.22 8.33
C SER A 17 8.49 6.81 8.36
N PRO A 18 7.25 6.60 7.89
CA PRO A 18 6.63 5.28 7.96
C PRO A 18 7.64 4.29 7.36
N ALA A 19 8.07 3.33 8.18
CA ALA A 19 9.03 2.33 7.72
C ALA A 19 8.46 1.72 6.45
N TYR A 20 9.21 1.75 5.34
CA TYR A 20 8.71 1.25 4.08
C TYR A 20 8.49 -0.25 4.20
N ALA A 21 7.25 -0.71 3.96
CA ALA A 21 7.00 -2.13 3.80
C ALA A 21 7.81 -2.66 2.63
N SER A 22 8.61 -3.70 2.90
CA SER A 22 9.47 -4.36 1.91
C SER A 22 8.72 -5.49 1.19
N GLU A 23 7.82 -6.15 1.90
CA GLU A 23 7.04 -7.31 1.44
C GLU A 23 5.53 -7.05 1.47
N GLY A 24 4.78 -7.77 0.64
CA GLY A 24 3.32 -7.67 0.58
C GLY A 24 2.63 -8.01 1.90
N LYS A 25 3.17 -8.97 2.66
CA LYS A 25 2.64 -9.33 3.99
C LYS A 25 2.74 -8.20 4.99
N GLU A 26 3.88 -7.51 5.00
CA GLU A 26 4.13 -6.37 5.88
C GLU A 26 3.19 -5.22 5.53
N LEU A 27 3.05 -4.90 4.24
CA LEU A 27 2.12 -3.89 3.74
C LEU A 27 0.67 -4.20 4.15
N TYR A 28 0.20 -5.43 3.91
CA TYR A 28 -1.14 -5.87 4.30
C TYR A 28 -1.36 -5.74 5.81
N THR A 29 -0.42 -6.23 6.62
CA THR A 29 -0.53 -6.21 8.09
C THR A 29 -0.61 -4.78 8.61
N ASN A 30 0.28 -3.90 8.15
CA ASN A 30 0.32 -2.51 8.58
C ASN A 30 -0.93 -1.75 8.12
N CYS A 31 -1.37 -1.94 6.87
CA CYS A 31 -2.60 -1.31 6.37
C CYS A 31 -3.86 -1.77 7.10
N LYS A 32 -3.90 -3.03 7.57
CA LYS A 32 -5.02 -3.53 8.38
C LYS A 32 -5.03 -2.94 9.80
N GLN A 33 -3.85 -2.70 10.38
CA GLN A 33 -3.70 -2.23 11.77
C GLN A 33 -3.74 -0.70 11.93
N ASP A 34 -3.19 0.05 10.98
CA ASP A 34 -3.01 1.49 11.08
C ASP A 34 -3.33 2.19 9.74
N GLU A 35 -4.49 2.84 9.69
CA GLU A 35 -4.94 3.62 8.55
C GLU A 35 -4.05 4.83 8.26
N SER A 36 -3.53 5.46 9.31
CA SER A 36 -2.70 6.66 9.17
C SER A 36 -1.34 6.33 8.57
N TRP A 37 -0.73 5.22 9.01
CA TRP A 37 0.49 4.68 8.42
C TRP A 37 0.28 4.33 6.94
N CYS A 38 -0.82 3.64 6.61
CA CYS A 38 -1.12 3.19 5.25
C CYS A 38 -1.36 4.40 4.32
N SER A 39 -2.06 5.41 4.81
CA SER A 39 -2.29 6.67 4.09
C SER A 39 -0.99 7.41 3.82
N ALA A 40 -0.09 7.48 4.82
CA ALA A 40 1.22 8.09 4.66
C ALA A 40 2.10 7.31 3.66
N TYR A 41 2.08 5.97 3.73
CA TYR A 41 2.78 5.10 2.79
C TYR A 41 2.31 5.35 1.35
N PHE A 42 1.00 5.36 1.10
CA PHE A 42 0.47 5.62 -0.24
C PHE A 42 0.70 7.05 -0.72
N SER A 43 0.68 8.03 0.17
CA SER A 43 1.00 9.41 -0.19
C SER A 43 2.44 9.52 -0.69
N GLY A 44 3.40 8.88 0.01
CA GLY A 44 4.79 8.80 -0.43
C GLY A 44 4.97 7.99 -1.72
N PHE A 45 4.24 6.88 -1.86
CA PHE A 45 4.21 6.09 -3.09
C PHE A 45 3.74 6.95 -4.28
N ILE A 46 2.58 7.60 -4.19
CA ILE A 46 2.04 8.47 -5.25
C ILE A 46 3.02 9.63 -5.57
N ASP A 47 3.60 10.27 -4.56
CA ASP A 47 4.57 11.36 -4.76
C ASP A 47 5.84 10.89 -5.52
N ALA A 48 6.36 9.70 -5.19
CA ALA A 48 7.52 9.14 -5.88
C ALA A 48 7.23 8.90 -7.38
N TYR A 49 6.11 8.27 -7.69
CA TYR A 49 5.76 7.95 -9.07
C TYR A 49 5.29 9.14 -9.89
N THR A 50 4.73 10.18 -9.26
CA THR A 50 4.38 11.42 -9.97
C THR A 50 5.61 12.26 -10.33
N LYS A 51 6.64 12.29 -9.48
CA LYS A 51 7.88 13.06 -9.73
C LYS A 51 8.79 12.45 -10.78
N GLU A 52 8.87 11.13 -10.85
CA GLU A 52 9.73 10.46 -11.85
C GLU A 52 9.18 10.55 -13.28
N GLY A 53 7.97 11.08 -13.48
CA GLY A 53 7.28 11.02 -14.79
C GLY A 53 6.96 9.58 -15.22
N THR A 54 7.26 8.61 -14.37
CA THR A 54 6.97 7.20 -14.53
C THR A 54 5.49 7.02 -14.29
N TYR A 55 4.73 6.90 -15.38
CA TYR A 55 3.34 6.51 -15.28
C TYR A 55 3.24 5.21 -14.47
N LEU A 56 2.66 5.31 -13.28
CA LEU A 56 1.84 4.27 -12.68
C LEU A 56 0.73 3.93 -13.68
N GLY A 57 1.07 3.23 -14.77
CA GLY A 57 0.22 3.26 -15.96
C GLY A 57 0.68 2.47 -17.17
N SER A 58 1.90 1.94 -17.24
CA SER A 58 2.26 1.04 -18.34
C SER A 58 1.79 -0.41 -18.12
N GLU A 59 1.74 -0.88 -16.86
CA GLU A 59 1.40 -2.29 -16.56
C GLU A 59 0.00 -2.47 -15.93
N TYR A 60 -0.58 -1.40 -15.36
CA TYR A 60 -1.87 -1.42 -14.68
C TYR A 60 -2.50 -0.02 -14.67
N CYS A 61 -3.84 0.01 -14.70
CA CYS A 61 -4.59 1.26 -14.64
C CYS A 61 -4.66 1.61 -13.18
N LEU A 62 -3.58 2.17 -12.64
CA LEU A 62 -3.76 2.96 -11.45
C LEU A 62 -4.74 4.08 -11.84
N PRO A 63 -5.91 4.15 -11.19
CA PRO A 63 -6.84 5.22 -11.44
C PRO A 63 -6.05 6.51 -11.29
N ARG A 64 -6.07 7.33 -12.35
CA ARG A 64 -5.28 8.56 -12.43
C ARG A 64 -5.49 9.38 -11.17
N VAL A 65 -4.54 9.32 -10.23
CA VAL A 65 -4.57 10.14 -9.03
C VAL A 65 -4.24 11.56 -9.50
N GLY A 66 -5.26 12.31 -9.91
CA GLY A 66 -5.16 13.75 -10.18
C GLY A 66 -4.70 14.21 -11.57
N HIS A 67 -5.13 13.60 -12.69
CA HIS A 67 -4.97 14.20 -14.04
C HIS A 67 -6.31 14.47 -14.75
N GLY A 68 -6.94 15.59 -14.41
CA GLY A 68 -7.80 16.41 -15.30
C GLY A 68 -9.12 15.85 -15.82
N LYS A 69 -9.46 14.57 -15.63
CA LYS A 69 -10.80 14.01 -15.88
C LYS A 69 -11.14 12.94 -14.83
N SER A 70 -12.24 13.17 -14.14
CA SER A 70 -12.78 12.57 -12.93
C SER A 70 -12.68 11.03 -12.80
N PHE A 71 -11.72 10.55 -12.02
CA PHE A 71 -11.80 9.29 -11.26
C PHE A 71 -11.33 9.61 -9.83
N THR A 72 -12.20 9.41 -8.85
CA THR A 72 -11.94 9.82 -7.45
C THR A 72 -11.50 8.59 -6.66
N VAL A 73 -10.26 8.15 -6.83
CA VAL A 73 -9.68 7.12 -5.96
C VAL A 73 -8.95 7.79 -4.82
N THR A 74 -9.45 7.54 -3.62
CA THR A 74 -8.95 8.08 -2.36
C THR A 74 -7.90 7.15 -1.76
N LEU A 75 -7.13 7.64 -0.79
CA LEU A 75 -6.20 6.80 -0.04
C LEU A 75 -6.92 5.64 0.68
N SER A 76 -8.18 5.86 1.08
CA SER A 76 -9.04 4.83 1.67
C SER A 76 -9.31 3.70 0.68
N ASP A 77 -9.66 4.03 -0.56
CA ASP A 77 -9.91 3.03 -1.61
C ASP A 77 -8.66 2.19 -1.91
N LEU A 78 -7.47 2.83 -1.93
CA LEU A 78 -6.20 2.13 -2.10
C LEU A 78 -5.93 1.15 -0.94
N ARG A 79 -6.19 1.59 0.29
CA ARG A 79 -6.08 0.75 1.48
C ARG A 79 -7.05 -0.43 1.43
N GLU A 80 -8.30 -0.20 1.08
CA GLU A 80 -9.31 -1.25 0.95
C GLU A 80 -8.89 -2.30 -0.09
N ALA A 81 -8.36 -1.88 -1.23
CA ALA A 81 -7.86 -2.80 -2.26
C ALA A 81 -6.72 -3.71 -1.74
N ILE A 82 -5.78 -3.17 -0.95
CA ILE A 82 -4.72 -3.98 -0.30
C ILE A 82 -5.31 -4.97 0.70
N ILE A 83 -6.24 -4.53 1.54
CA ILE A 83 -6.84 -5.40 2.56
C ILE A 83 -7.61 -6.54 1.89
N GLN A 84 -8.44 -6.23 0.89
CA GLN A 84 -9.20 -7.24 0.15
C GLN A 84 -8.30 -8.25 -0.56
N TYR A 85 -7.24 -7.77 -1.21
CA TYR A 85 -6.27 -8.68 -1.84
C TYR A 85 -5.52 -9.53 -0.82
N GLY A 86 -5.11 -8.95 0.31
CA GLY A 86 -4.46 -9.69 1.39
C GLY A 86 -5.35 -10.72 2.06
N ASP A 87 -6.63 -10.41 2.29
CA ASP A 87 -7.62 -11.37 2.81
C ASP A 87 -7.80 -12.54 1.84
N GLN A 88 -7.86 -12.27 0.51
CA GLN A 88 -7.90 -13.33 -0.51
C GLN A 88 -6.64 -14.21 -0.48
N VAL A 89 -5.45 -13.59 -0.49
CA VAL A 89 -4.17 -14.32 -0.45
C VAL A 89 -4.07 -15.17 0.83
N GLN A 90 -4.55 -14.66 1.97
CA GLN A 90 -4.60 -15.39 3.23
C GLN A 90 -5.55 -16.59 3.15
N SER A 91 -6.72 -16.43 2.54
CA SER A 91 -7.66 -17.53 2.30
C SER A 91 -7.04 -18.61 1.41
N ASP A 92 -6.45 -18.21 0.27
CA ASP A 92 -5.81 -19.12 -0.68
C ASP A 92 -4.66 -19.90 0.00
N THR A 93 -3.89 -19.23 0.87
CA THR A 93 -2.82 -19.87 1.65
C THR A 93 -3.37 -20.91 2.62
N HIS A 94 -4.48 -20.60 3.28
CA HIS A 94 -5.12 -21.53 4.22
C HIS A 94 -5.64 -22.78 3.51
N GLU A 95 -6.16 -22.64 2.30
CA GLU A 95 -6.70 -23.75 1.51
C GLU A 95 -5.60 -24.59 0.83
N THR A 96 -4.52 -23.96 0.37
CA THR A 96 -3.47 -24.62 -0.44
C THR A 96 -2.18 -24.90 0.33
N GLY A 97 -2.03 -24.38 1.55
CA GLY A 97 -0.84 -24.51 2.39
C GLY A 97 0.37 -23.67 1.97
N GLN A 98 0.31 -22.96 0.83
CA GLN A 98 1.39 -22.08 0.35
C GLN A 98 0.83 -20.95 -0.51
N SER A 99 1.14 -19.69 -0.17
CA SER A 99 0.99 -18.58 -1.12
C SER A 99 2.29 -17.79 -1.25
N SER A 100 2.85 -17.79 -2.45
CA SER A 100 4.02 -17.01 -2.82
C SER A 100 3.76 -15.50 -2.85
N ALA A 101 2.49 -15.08 -2.91
CA ALA A 101 2.11 -13.68 -3.07
C ALA A 101 2.50 -12.80 -1.87
N PHE A 102 2.44 -13.34 -0.65
CA PHE A 102 2.81 -12.58 0.56
C PHE A 102 4.31 -12.30 0.67
N ASN A 103 5.14 -13.16 0.07
CA ASN A 103 6.60 -13.03 0.08
C ASN A 103 7.10 -12.18 -1.10
N MET A 104 6.21 -11.67 -1.95
CA MET A 104 6.58 -10.74 -3.02
C MET A 104 6.89 -9.36 -2.43
N SER A 105 7.62 -8.54 -3.18
CA SER A 105 7.87 -7.15 -2.77
C SER A 105 6.55 -6.37 -2.65
N ALA A 106 6.52 -5.38 -1.74
CA ALA A 106 5.34 -4.55 -1.52
C ALA A 106 4.83 -3.89 -2.82
N ASN A 107 5.74 -3.43 -3.69
CA ASN A 107 5.40 -2.83 -4.98
C ASN A 107 4.65 -3.81 -5.89
N TRP A 108 5.10 -5.07 -5.98
CA TRP A 108 4.43 -6.09 -6.76
C TRP A 108 3.06 -6.45 -6.15
N PHE A 109 2.98 -6.53 -4.84
CA PHE A 109 1.73 -6.78 -4.13
C PHE A 109 0.69 -5.68 -4.39
N ILE A 110 1.11 -4.42 -4.36
CA ILE A 110 0.29 -3.25 -4.71
C ILE A 110 -0.23 -3.35 -6.14
N ALA A 111 0.66 -3.64 -7.09
CA ALA A 111 0.30 -3.77 -8.50
C ALA A 111 -0.77 -4.87 -8.70
N MET A 112 -0.60 -6.02 -8.04
CA MET A 112 -1.57 -7.11 -8.11
C MET A 112 -2.92 -6.72 -7.51
N ALA A 113 -2.93 -6.14 -6.31
CA ALA A 113 -4.16 -5.68 -5.65
C ALA A 113 -4.93 -4.67 -6.51
N PHE A 114 -4.23 -3.65 -7.03
CA PHE A 114 -4.87 -2.58 -7.80
C PHE A 114 -5.32 -3.08 -9.18
N SER A 115 -4.59 -3.99 -9.82
CA SER A 115 -4.99 -4.56 -11.10
C SER A 115 -6.28 -5.39 -11.02
N ARG A 116 -6.58 -5.98 -9.85
CA ARG A 116 -7.84 -6.69 -9.60
C ARG A 116 -8.99 -5.72 -9.36
N GLN A 117 -8.75 -4.66 -8.59
CA GLN A 117 -9.79 -3.69 -8.24
C GLN A 117 -10.14 -2.75 -9.39
N TRP A 118 -9.14 -2.33 -10.17
CA TRP A 118 -9.27 -1.41 -11.29
C TRP A 118 -8.60 -1.99 -12.54
N PRO A 119 -9.24 -2.98 -13.19
CA PRO A 119 -8.66 -3.60 -14.38
C PRO A 119 -8.54 -2.59 -15.52
N CYS A 120 -7.38 -2.56 -16.19
CA CYS A 120 -7.22 -1.80 -17.42
C CYS A 120 -8.02 -2.46 -18.56
N PRO A 121 -8.93 -1.76 -19.24
CA PRO A 121 -9.66 -2.32 -20.37
C PRO A 121 -8.79 -2.62 -21.61
N ASN A 122 -7.51 -2.23 -21.66
CA ASN A 122 -6.64 -2.41 -22.83
C ASN A 122 -5.17 -2.76 -22.49
N LYS A 123 -4.90 -3.91 -21.87
CA LYS A 123 -3.51 -4.40 -21.68
C LYS A 123 -2.78 -4.76 -23.01
N GLY A 124 -3.51 -4.85 -24.13
CA GLY A 124 -2.97 -5.34 -25.42
C GLY A 124 -2.46 -4.28 -26.41
N ALA A 125 -2.37 -3.00 -26.04
CA ALA A 125 -1.95 -1.93 -26.96
C ALA A 125 -0.50 -1.44 -26.76
N PHE A 126 0.25 -2.04 -25.82
CA PHE A 126 1.59 -1.60 -25.42
C PHE A 126 2.59 -2.76 -25.14
N MET A 127 2.32 -3.96 -25.70
CA MET A 127 3.35 -4.99 -25.91
C MET A 127 3.80 -4.97 -27.37
#